data_AF-A0A812IMD1-F1
#
_entry.id   AF-A0A812IMD1-F1
#
_cell.length_a   1.000
_cell.length_b   1.000
_cell.length_c   1.000
_cell.angle_alpha   90.00
_cell.angle_beta   90.00
_cell.angle_gamma   90.00
#
_symmetry.space_group_name_H-M   'P 1'
#
loop_
_entity.id
_entity.type
_entity.pdbx_description
1 polymer ?
#
loop_
_entity_poly.entity_id
_entity_poly.type
_entity_poly.pdbx_seq_one_letter_code
_entity_poly.pdbx_strand_id
1 'polypeptide(L)'
;MQIALEALNRLREGNRRFAANQFADHAVQSSREQSIGGQNPFAIILGCSDSRVPAELIFDQGLGDLFVIRVAGNIVAPSQVGSVEFAAAEFGTRLVVVLGHTQCGAIRATIEELIQTSENRSPNLRSIVDRIRPAVQPLINAHTAPSELMNQAVRANVLASADHLRHGSDIIEELIRNDSLLVVRKLDNPVQVYIVVQPLYLDSPAVDAKLPTSQEQELYRIGTVASLTGLSVERLRAWERRYDLTPAQKTGKTRFYSREQLQQLQLIKHLIDQGQPISSLAALSISQLEARIDSQPAEPVVASLHAPSVGLIGANLVTLEQQEQERETPRRIDIATRWANMAAFTTELKQARGALEEPAVMVVQLPVLSLQPVEKIRNFYPNAKLVMIYQFTQADALSAFEEAGIPTLKWPVSWQEIEHTVISESGQPARAGRQVPRHYSDEELIAIGSQDDDPTRCPQHLVEAIHQLNALASYTADCAREQTTPQAMLNAQSDISQARAHLEVALGTLLQDGDISLVG
;
A
#
# COMPACT_ATOMS: atom_id res chain seq x y z
N MET A 1 -20.10 35.34 6.67
CA MET A 1 -19.28 35.72 5.51
C MET A 1 -17.91 36.29 5.90
N GLN A 2 -17.82 37.42 6.63
CA GLN A 2 -16.55 38.14 6.89
C GLN A 2 -15.36 37.25 7.34
N ILE A 3 -15.56 36.39 8.36
CA ILE A 3 -14.54 35.47 8.88
C ILE A 3 -13.91 34.61 7.77
N ALA A 4 -14.71 34.16 6.79
CA ALA A 4 -14.22 33.34 5.68
C ALA A 4 -13.36 34.12 4.68
N LEU A 5 -13.62 35.43 4.51
CA LEU A 5 -12.81 36.32 3.69
C LEU A 5 -11.49 36.68 4.37
N GLU A 6 -11.50 36.85 5.70
CA GLU A 6 -10.29 37.05 6.52
C GLU A 6 -9.39 35.80 6.50
N ALA A 7 -9.98 34.62 6.75
CA ALA A 7 -9.33 33.32 6.60
C ALA A 7 -8.66 33.15 5.23
N LEU A 8 -9.39 33.47 4.16
CA LEU A 8 -8.89 33.37 2.79
C LEU A 8 -7.75 34.37 2.51
N ASN A 9 -7.86 35.60 3.00
CA ASN A 9 -6.80 36.59 2.84
C ASN A 9 -5.52 36.18 3.60
N ARG A 10 -5.65 35.50 4.75
CA ARG A 10 -4.53 34.86 5.45
C ARG A 10 -3.85 33.78 4.58
N LEU A 11 -4.62 32.90 3.94
CA LEU A 11 -4.07 31.90 2.99
C LEU A 11 -3.36 32.55 1.79
N ARG A 12 -3.96 33.58 1.19
CA ARG A 12 -3.40 34.31 0.03
C ARG A 12 -2.09 35.01 0.35
N GLU A 13 -2.02 35.64 1.52
CA GLU A 13 -0.82 36.34 1.99
C GLU A 13 0.30 35.34 2.33
N GLY A 14 -0.02 34.21 2.98
CA GLY A 14 0.94 33.13 3.17
C GLY A 14 1.42 32.48 1.87
N ASN A 15 0.54 32.28 0.88
CA ASN A 15 0.95 31.78 -0.44
C ASN A 15 1.84 32.78 -1.20
N ARG A 16 1.62 34.08 -1.03
CA ARG A 16 2.49 35.13 -1.57
C ARG A 16 3.90 35.04 -0.96
N ARG A 17 4.01 34.81 0.36
CA ARG A 17 5.30 34.58 1.03
C ARG A 17 5.99 33.30 0.57
N PHE A 18 5.26 32.19 0.47
CA PHE A 18 5.75 30.94 -0.11
C PHE A 18 6.31 31.15 -1.53
N ALA A 19 5.54 31.80 -2.41
CA ALA A 19 5.95 32.11 -3.78
C ALA A 19 7.18 33.03 -3.86
N ALA A 20 7.36 33.93 -2.88
CA ALA A 20 8.53 34.79 -2.75
C ALA A 20 9.74 34.13 -2.07
N ASN A 21 9.62 32.88 -1.58
CA ASN A 21 10.58 32.20 -0.69
C ASN A 21 10.84 32.97 0.63
N GLN A 22 9.87 33.75 1.11
CA GLN A 22 9.95 34.58 2.32
C GLN A 22 9.20 33.92 3.49
N PHE A 23 9.63 32.70 3.85
CA PHE A 23 9.10 31.93 4.97
C PHE A 23 9.22 32.68 6.30
N ALA A 24 8.23 32.53 7.19
CA ALA A 24 8.31 33.08 8.55
C ALA A 24 9.08 32.14 9.49
N ASP A 25 10.13 32.63 10.16
CA ASP A 25 10.95 31.88 11.14
C ASP A 25 10.15 31.35 12.36
N HIS A 26 8.89 31.78 12.53
CA HIS A 26 8.08 31.49 13.72
C HIS A 26 7.39 30.11 13.74
N ALA A 27 7.22 29.44 12.60
CA ALA A 27 6.22 28.38 12.43
C ALA A 27 6.44 27.06 13.22
N VAL A 28 7.64 26.81 13.76
CA VAL A 28 8.01 25.47 14.27
C VAL A 28 8.04 25.35 15.80
N GLN A 29 8.34 26.44 16.53
CA GLN A 29 8.50 26.37 18.00
C GLN A 29 7.23 26.75 18.76
N SER A 30 6.59 27.88 18.47
CA SER A 30 5.39 28.35 19.19
C SER A 30 4.18 27.44 18.97
N SER A 31 3.96 26.94 17.75
CA SER A 31 2.82 26.09 17.43
C SER A 31 2.81 24.78 18.22
N ARG A 32 3.98 24.19 18.51
CA ARG A 32 4.05 22.86 19.15
C ARG A 32 3.58 22.87 20.60
N GLU A 33 3.78 23.96 21.32
CA GLU A 33 3.28 24.13 22.69
C GLU A 33 1.79 24.47 22.70
N GLN A 34 1.31 25.22 21.70
CA GLN A 34 -0.09 25.59 21.54
C GLN A 34 -0.99 24.40 21.14
N SER A 35 -0.52 23.51 20.25
CA SER A 35 -1.29 22.31 19.85
C SER A 35 -1.55 21.30 20.98
N ILE A 36 -0.90 21.43 22.14
CA ILE A 36 -1.16 20.58 23.31
C ILE A 36 -2.51 20.94 23.97
N GLY A 37 -3.00 22.17 23.77
CA GLY A 37 -4.29 22.64 24.29
C GLY A 37 -5.50 22.35 23.40
N GLY A 38 -5.30 21.76 22.21
CA GLY A 38 -6.35 21.53 21.20
C GLY A 38 -5.99 22.11 19.83
N GLN A 39 -6.97 22.13 18.92
CA GLN A 39 -6.85 22.70 17.57
C GLN A 39 -7.97 23.71 17.30
N ASN A 40 -7.68 24.73 16.48
CA ASN A 40 -8.66 25.76 16.10
C ASN A 40 -8.43 26.19 14.62
N PRO A 41 -8.68 25.28 13.66
CA PRO A 41 -8.37 25.52 12.26
C PRO A 41 -9.25 26.63 11.66
N PHE A 42 -8.61 27.67 11.12
CA PHE A 42 -9.31 28.82 10.53
C PHE A 42 -9.78 28.55 9.09
N ALA A 43 -9.28 27.50 8.44
CA ALA A 43 -9.69 27.06 7.11
C ALA A 43 -9.58 25.53 6.95
N ILE A 44 -10.52 24.94 6.20
CA ILE A 44 -10.49 23.55 5.74
C ILE A 44 -9.88 23.52 4.34
N ILE A 45 -8.95 22.62 4.08
CA ILE A 45 -8.32 22.43 2.77
C ILE A 45 -8.56 20.99 2.29
N LEU A 46 -9.35 20.81 1.22
CA LEU A 46 -9.42 19.55 0.47
C LEU A 46 -8.36 19.59 -0.64
N GLY A 47 -7.20 19.00 -0.36
CA GLY A 47 -6.06 18.95 -1.28
C GLY A 47 -5.85 17.57 -1.92
N CYS A 48 -4.85 17.50 -2.80
CA CYS A 48 -4.37 16.22 -3.34
C CYS A 48 -3.37 15.54 -2.38
N SER A 49 -3.32 14.21 -2.37
CA SER A 49 -2.28 13.42 -1.69
C SER A 49 -0.88 13.59 -2.31
N ASP A 50 -0.73 14.32 -3.42
CA ASP A 50 0.56 14.57 -4.09
C ASP A 50 1.56 15.24 -3.13
N SER A 51 2.73 14.62 -2.96
CA SER A 51 3.76 15.04 -1.99
C SER A 51 4.38 16.41 -2.29
N ARG A 52 4.21 16.93 -3.51
CA ARG A 52 4.65 18.27 -3.92
C ARG A 52 3.70 19.38 -3.45
N VAL A 53 2.52 19.02 -2.92
CA VAL A 53 1.44 19.96 -2.58
C VAL A 53 1.00 19.88 -1.10
N PRO A 54 1.91 20.01 -0.11
CA PRO A 54 1.54 20.16 1.30
C PRO A 54 0.97 21.56 1.55
N ALA A 55 -0.28 21.63 2.01
CA ALA A 55 -1.06 22.87 2.12
C ALA A 55 -0.46 23.85 3.15
N GLU A 56 0.04 23.32 4.26
CA GLU A 56 0.60 24.05 5.40
C GLU A 56 1.84 24.87 4.97
N LEU A 57 2.73 24.27 4.18
CA LEU A 57 3.90 24.95 3.62
C LEU A 57 3.51 25.91 2.49
N ILE A 58 2.61 25.46 1.60
CA ILE A 58 2.13 26.26 0.45
C ILE A 58 1.40 27.54 0.88
N PHE A 59 0.77 27.51 2.05
CA PHE A 59 0.11 28.66 2.65
C PHE A 59 0.90 29.31 3.79
N ASP A 60 2.15 28.89 4.09
CA ASP A 60 2.99 29.43 5.17
C ASP A 60 2.20 29.55 6.52
N GLN A 61 1.64 28.41 6.98
CA GLN A 61 0.86 28.28 8.22
C GLN A 61 1.48 27.25 9.19
N GLY A 62 1.09 27.33 10.47
CA GLY A 62 1.60 26.46 11.54
C GLY A 62 0.77 25.20 11.79
N LEU A 63 1.08 24.49 12.88
CA LEU A 63 0.31 23.34 13.34
C LEU A 63 -1.03 23.79 13.95
N GLY A 64 -2.12 23.11 13.59
CA GLY A 64 -3.48 23.40 14.09
C GLY A 64 -4.18 24.59 13.42
N ASP A 65 -3.51 25.30 12.51
CA ASP A 65 -4.06 26.42 11.74
C ASP A 65 -5.07 25.99 10.65
N LEU A 66 -4.85 24.80 10.06
CA LEU A 66 -5.60 24.29 8.90
C LEU A 66 -6.14 22.90 9.19
N PHE A 67 -7.38 22.62 8.79
CA PHE A 67 -7.93 21.27 8.76
C PHE A 67 -7.71 20.67 7.37
N VAL A 68 -6.74 19.76 7.23
CA VAL A 68 -6.21 19.34 5.93
C VAL A 68 -6.67 17.93 5.57
N ILE A 69 -7.52 17.82 4.56
CA ILE A 69 -8.04 16.57 3.98
C ILE A 69 -7.30 16.34 2.66
N ARG A 70 -6.64 15.19 2.47
CA ARG A 70 -5.83 14.93 1.27
C ARG A 70 -6.09 13.56 0.65
N VAL A 71 -6.70 13.56 -0.53
CA VAL A 71 -7.05 12.36 -1.31
C VAL A 71 -6.53 12.46 -2.75
N ALA A 72 -6.25 11.34 -3.41
CA ALA A 72 -5.72 11.33 -4.77
C ALA A 72 -6.66 12.05 -5.75
N GLY A 73 -6.16 13.10 -6.41
CA GLY A 73 -6.97 13.92 -7.33
C GLY A 73 -7.97 14.86 -6.66
N ASN A 74 -7.85 15.12 -5.35
CA ASN A 74 -8.75 16.00 -4.57
C ASN A 74 -10.26 15.67 -4.75
N ILE A 75 -10.58 14.40 -5.04
CA ILE A 75 -11.93 13.89 -5.26
C ILE A 75 -12.82 14.04 -4.02
N VAL A 76 -14.13 13.89 -4.22
CA VAL A 76 -15.12 13.89 -3.14
C VAL A 76 -15.87 12.55 -3.15
N ALA A 77 -15.79 11.86 -2.02
CA ALA A 77 -16.64 10.75 -1.61
C ALA A 77 -17.25 11.10 -0.22
N PRO A 78 -18.21 10.31 0.32
CA PRO A 78 -18.87 10.62 1.59
C PRO A 78 -17.91 10.88 2.76
N SER A 79 -16.77 10.19 2.83
CA SER A 79 -15.74 10.44 3.85
C SER A 79 -15.07 11.82 3.75
N GLN A 80 -14.93 12.40 2.56
CA GLN A 80 -14.48 13.80 2.41
C GLN A 80 -15.58 14.78 2.80
N VAL A 81 -16.85 14.48 2.49
CA VAL A 81 -18.00 15.31 2.89
C VAL A 81 -18.10 15.36 4.42
N GLY A 82 -18.16 14.21 5.09
CA GLY A 82 -18.22 14.13 6.55
C GLY A 82 -17.00 14.75 7.25
N SER A 83 -15.82 14.68 6.63
CA SER A 83 -14.63 15.39 7.14
C SER A 83 -14.75 16.92 7.07
N VAL A 84 -15.44 17.46 6.05
CA VAL A 84 -15.73 18.89 5.93
C VAL A 84 -16.86 19.30 6.88
N GLU A 85 -17.91 18.49 7.02
CA GLU A 85 -18.99 18.70 8.00
C GLU A 85 -18.44 18.77 9.42
N PHE A 86 -17.67 17.76 9.84
CA PHE A 86 -17.06 17.68 11.16
C PHE A 86 -16.26 18.94 11.49
N ALA A 87 -15.35 19.36 10.60
CA ALA A 87 -14.55 20.55 10.85
C ALA A 87 -15.35 21.87 10.82
N ALA A 88 -16.39 21.95 9.99
CA ALA A 88 -17.27 23.12 9.95
C ALA A 88 -18.23 23.20 11.15
N ALA A 89 -18.56 22.07 11.78
CA ALA A 89 -19.36 22.00 12.99
C ALA A 89 -18.51 22.19 14.26
N GLU A 90 -17.53 21.32 14.50
CA GLU A 90 -16.74 21.22 15.73
C GLU A 90 -15.87 22.47 15.97
N PHE A 91 -15.09 22.87 14.96
CA PHE A 91 -14.19 24.02 15.08
C PHE A 91 -14.84 25.33 14.60
N GLY A 92 -16.11 25.27 14.16
CA GLY A 92 -16.80 26.40 13.57
C GLY A 92 -16.11 26.95 12.31
N THR A 93 -15.28 26.17 11.61
CA THR A 93 -14.48 26.66 10.48
C THR A 93 -15.36 27.11 9.31
N ARG A 94 -15.16 28.34 8.83
CA ARG A 94 -16.08 29.01 7.87
C ARG A 94 -15.55 29.12 6.44
N LEU A 95 -14.40 28.51 6.14
CA LEU A 95 -13.80 28.48 4.80
C LEU A 95 -13.40 27.06 4.42
N VAL A 96 -13.74 26.64 3.19
CA VAL A 96 -13.31 25.39 2.55
C VAL A 96 -12.61 25.71 1.22
N VAL A 97 -11.38 25.23 1.03
CA VAL A 97 -10.63 25.39 -0.22
C VAL A 97 -10.44 24.03 -0.88
N VAL A 98 -10.90 23.88 -2.12
CA VAL A 98 -10.60 22.70 -2.96
C VAL A 98 -9.35 23.00 -3.76
N LEU A 99 -8.23 22.46 -3.28
CA LEU A 99 -6.88 22.70 -3.78
C LEU A 99 -6.47 21.60 -4.76
N GLY A 100 -6.76 21.83 -6.04
CA GLY A 100 -6.12 21.08 -7.13
C GLY A 100 -4.71 21.59 -7.45
N HIS A 101 -4.04 20.87 -8.34
CA HIS A 101 -2.69 21.23 -8.80
C HIS A 101 -2.42 20.74 -10.23
N THR A 102 -1.45 21.37 -10.88
CA THR A 102 -0.89 20.98 -12.18
C THR A 102 -0.26 19.58 -12.15
N GLN A 103 -0.25 18.91 -13.30
CA GLN A 103 0.41 17.60 -13.46
C GLN A 103 0.00 16.57 -12.39
N CYS A 104 -1.30 16.55 -12.05
CA CYS A 104 -1.89 15.64 -11.08
C CYS A 104 -1.99 14.21 -11.63
N GLY A 105 -1.42 13.24 -10.91
CA GLY A 105 -1.38 11.84 -11.34
C GLY A 105 -2.76 11.22 -11.57
N ALA A 106 -3.74 11.53 -10.72
CA ALA A 106 -5.10 11.00 -10.83
C ALA A 106 -5.88 11.59 -12.03
N ILE A 107 -5.69 12.88 -12.32
CA ILE A 107 -6.24 13.52 -13.52
C ILE A 107 -5.62 12.92 -14.77
N ARG A 108 -4.28 12.73 -14.79
CA ARG A 108 -3.60 12.12 -15.93
C ARG A 108 -4.04 10.67 -16.14
N ALA A 109 -4.14 9.87 -15.08
CA ALA A 109 -4.69 8.51 -15.13
C ALA A 109 -6.11 8.47 -15.71
N THR A 110 -6.93 9.48 -15.42
CA THR A 110 -8.28 9.60 -15.98
C THR A 110 -8.27 9.99 -17.46
N ILE A 111 -7.37 10.89 -17.89
CA ILE A 111 -7.18 11.24 -19.30
C ILE A 111 -6.65 10.03 -20.10
N GLU A 112 -5.67 9.31 -19.55
CA GLU A 112 -5.15 8.05 -20.10
C GLU A 112 -6.30 7.06 -20.33
N GLU A 113 -7.09 6.77 -19.29
CA GLU A 113 -8.25 5.84 -19.34
C GLU A 113 -9.31 6.22 -20.38
N LEU A 114 -9.47 7.52 -20.63
CA LEU A 114 -10.46 8.06 -21.55
C LEU A 114 -10.00 8.12 -23.01
N ILE A 115 -8.70 7.96 -23.27
CA ILE A 115 -8.11 7.89 -24.61
C ILE A 115 -7.77 6.44 -24.97
N GLN A 116 -7.36 5.63 -23.99
CA GLN A 116 -7.04 4.21 -24.11
C GLN A 116 -7.52 3.47 -22.83
N THR A 117 -8.53 2.62 -22.98
CA THR A 117 -9.07 1.80 -21.88
C THR A 117 -7.96 0.96 -21.23
N SER A 118 -7.80 1.04 -19.92
CA SER A 118 -6.75 0.34 -19.18
C SER A 118 -7.34 -0.75 -18.29
N GLU A 119 -7.48 -1.95 -18.85
CA GLU A 119 -8.11 -3.11 -18.19
C GLU A 119 -7.43 -3.50 -16.86
N ASN A 120 -6.18 -3.06 -16.65
CA ASN A 120 -5.30 -3.41 -15.53
C ASN A 120 -5.28 -2.43 -14.34
N ARG A 121 -6.18 -1.42 -14.26
CA ARG A 121 -6.29 -0.61 -13.02
C ARG A 121 -6.99 -1.40 -11.91
N SER A 122 -6.51 -1.30 -10.66
CA SER A 122 -7.19 -1.93 -9.51
C SER A 122 -8.55 -1.28 -9.20
N PRO A 123 -9.49 -1.96 -8.53
CA PRO A 123 -10.81 -1.38 -8.21
C PRO A 123 -10.73 -0.03 -7.49
N ASN A 124 -9.81 0.12 -6.53
CA ASN A 124 -9.67 1.36 -5.77
C ASN A 124 -9.15 2.52 -6.66
N LEU A 125 -8.25 2.22 -7.61
CA LEU A 125 -7.80 3.19 -8.63
C LEU A 125 -8.92 3.54 -9.62
N ARG A 126 -9.76 2.57 -10.03
CA ARG A 126 -10.98 2.84 -10.82
C ARG A 126 -11.90 3.78 -10.05
N SER A 127 -12.13 3.55 -8.75
CA SER A 127 -12.99 4.40 -7.91
C SER A 127 -12.51 5.87 -7.81
N ILE A 128 -11.22 6.14 -8.01
CA ILE A 128 -10.67 7.50 -8.13
C ILE A 128 -10.95 8.04 -9.53
N VAL A 129 -10.58 7.28 -10.56
CA VAL A 129 -10.77 7.65 -11.98
C VAL A 129 -12.24 7.92 -12.30
N ASP A 130 -13.17 7.07 -11.86
CA ASP A 130 -14.60 7.17 -12.15
C ASP A 130 -15.31 8.33 -11.43
N ARG A 131 -14.73 8.86 -10.35
CA ARG A 131 -15.19 10.12 -9.72
C ARG A 131 -14.68 11.36 -10.46
N ILE A 132 -13.52 11.26 -11.12
CA ILE A 132 -12.92 12.34 -11.95
C ILE A 132 -13.54 12.32 -13.37
N ARG A 133 -13.88 11.13 -13.88
CA ARG A 133 -14.33 10.86 -15.26
C ARG A 133 -15.43 11.81 -15.76
N PRO A 134 -16.50 12.12 -15.00
CA PRO A 134 -17.58 13.00 -15.49
C PRO A 134 -17.13 14.42 -15.78
N ALA A 135 -16.14 14.93 -15.03
CA ALA A 135 -15.61 16.29 -15.22
C ALA A 135 -14.62 16.38 -16.38
N VAL A 136 -13.95 15.28 -16.74
CA VAL A 136 -12.88 15.24 -17.75
C VAL A 136 -13.37 14.74 -19.11
N GLN A 137 -14.31 13.80 -19.14
CA GLN A 137 -14.85 13.21 -20.37
C GLN A 137 -15.32 14.21 -21.43
N PRO A 138 -16.00 15.35 -21.10
CA PRO A 138 -16.41 16.33 -22.10
C PRO A 138 -15.24 17.02 -22.82
N LEU A 139 -14.09 17.15 -22.15
CA LEU A 139 -12.91 17.87 -22.65
C LEU A 139 -12.12 17.04 -23.68
N ILE A 140 -12.11 15.71 -23.52
CA ILE A 140 -11.46 14.77 -24.46
C ILE A 140 -12.02 14.95 -25.89
N ASN A 141 -13.34 15.13 -25.98
CA ASN A 141 -14.05 15.26 -27.26
C ASN A 141 -13.78 16.60 -27.97
N ALA A 142 -13.23 17.59 -27.26
CA ALA A 142 -13.03 18.96 -27.75
C ALA A 142 -11.70 19.18 -28.51
N HIS A 143 -11.00 18.12 -28.94
CA HIS A 143 -9.82 18.18 -29.83
C HIS A 143 -8.71 19.15 -29.36
N THR A 144 -8.54 19.28 -28.04
CA THR A 144 -7.61 20.25 -27.42
C THR A 144 -6.20 19.66 -27.28
N ALA A 145 -5.17 20.50 -27.41
CA ALA A 145 -3.77 20.07 -27.29
C ALA A 145 -3.46 19.45 -25.91
N PRO A 146 -2.66 18.37 -25.79
CA PRO A 146 -2.57 17.57 -24.56
C PRO A 146 -2.17 18.33 -23.29
N SER A 147 -1.30 19.33 -23.40
CA SER A 147 -0.88 20.18 -22.27
C SER A 147 -2.00 21.09 -21.76
N GLU A 148 -2.82 21.62 -22.65
CA GLU A 148 -3.97 22.46 -22.29
C GLU A 148 -5.16 21.63 -21.83
N LEU A 149 -5.40 20.45 -22.45
CA LEU A 149 -6.35 19.45 -21.96
C LEU A 149 -6.07 19.09 -20.50
N MET A 150 -4.80 18.88 -20.12
CA MET A 150 -4.41 18.60 -18.74
C MET A 150 -4.76 19.76 -17.79
N ASN A 151 -4.53 21.01 -18.19
CA ASN A 151 -4.87 22.19 -17.39
C ASN A 151 -6.39 22.35 -17.22
N GLN A 152 -7.15 22.09 -18.29
CA GLN A 152 -8.62 22.15 -18.28
C GLN A 152 -9.22 21.03 -17.44
N ALA A 153 -8.68 19.80 -17.53
CA ALA A 153 -9.11 18.66 -16.73
C ALA A 153 -8.88 18.87 -15.22
N VAL A 154 -7.72 19.43 -14.83
CA VAL A 154 -7.47 19.85 -13.44
C VAL A 154 -8.50 20.88 -12.98
N ARG A 155 -8.76 21.92 -13.78
CA ARG A 155 -9.77 22.96 -13.46
C ARG A 155 -11.17 22.36 -13.33
N ALA A 156 -11.59 21.52 -14.27
CA ALA A 156 -12.92 20.91 -14.29
C ALA A 156 -13.14 19.99 -13.08
N ASN A 157 -12.14 19.18 -12.70
CA ASN A 157 -12.20 18.34 -11.51
C ASN A 157 -12.29 19.17 -10.21
N VAL A 158 -11.54 20.27 -10.10
CA VAL A 158 -11.63 21.19 -8.95
C VAL A 158 -13.00 21.87 -8.87
N LEU A 159 -13.59 22.26 -10.00
CA LEU A 159 -14.96 22.76 -10.06
C LEU A 159 -15.95 21.68 -9.59
N ALA A 160 -15.94 20.51 -10.21
CA ALA A 160 -16.86 19.41 -9.90
C ALA A 160 -16.76 18.93 -8.44
N SER A 161 -15.53 18.81 -7.90
CA SER A 161 -15.32 18.48 -6.48
C SER A 161 -15.89 19.57 -5.56
N ALA A 162 -15.69 20.84 -5.91
CA ALA A 162 -16.23 21.96 -5.14
C ALA A 162 -17.72 22.25 -5.38
N ASP A 163 -18.37 21.60 -6.34
CA ASP A 163 -19.83 21.55 -6.50
C ASP A 163 -20.41 20.33 -5.74
N HIS A 164 -19.74 19.17 -5.81
CA HIS A 164 -20.09 17.99 -5.01
C HIS A 164 -20.05 18.28 -3.50
N LEU A 165 -19.00 18.96 -2.99
CA LEU A 165 -18.99 19.40 -1.58
C LEU A 165 -20.17 20.30 -1.21
N ARG A 166 -20.67 21.13 -2.14
CA ARG A 166 -21.78 22.06 -1.86
C ARG A 166 -23.13 21.37 -1.79
N HIS A 167 -23.30 20.23 -2.45
CA HIS A 167 -24.58 19.56 -2.65
C HIS A 167 -24.61 18.11 -2.13
N GLY A 168 -23.50 17.64 -1.53
CA GLY A 168 -23.39 16.31 -0.91
C GLY A 168 -23.83 16.24 0.55
N SER A 169 -24.29 17.36 1.13
CA SER A 169 -24.66 17.48 2.55
C SER A 169 -25.66 18.61 2.76
N ASP A 170 -26.76 18.33 3.46
CA ASP A 170 -27.72 19.33 3.93
C ASP A 170 -27.09 20.32 4.92
N ILE A 171 -26.14 19.87 5.74
CA ILE A 171 -25.42 20.70 6.71
C ILE A 171 -24.53 21.72 5.98
N ILE A 172 -23.78 21.28 4.96
CA ILE A 172 -22.96 22.17 4.14
C ILE A 172 -23.86 23.12 3.33
N GLU A 173 -24.96 22.64 2.76
CA GLU A 173 -25.93 23.51 2.08
C GLU A 173 -26.51 24.58 3.02
N GLU A 174 -26.96 24.21 4.22
CA GLU A 174 -27.51 25.17 5.18
C GLU A 174 -26.44 26.19 5.63
N LEU A 175 -25.23 25.75 5.92
CA LEU A 175 -24.13 26.65 6.29
C LEU A 175 -23.75 27.61 5.16
N ILE A 176 -23.83 27.20 3.89
CA ILE A 176 -23.65 28.09 2.73
C ILE A 176 -24.83 29.06 2.59
N ARG A 177 -26.07 28.53 2.69
CA ARG A 177 -27.34 29.28 2.53
C ARG A 177 -27.50 30.37 3.60
N ASN A 178 -26.98 30.13 4.80
CA ASN A 178 -26.93 31.07 5.92
C ASN A 178 -25.66 31.96 5.92
N ASP A 179 -25.03 32.18 4.75
CA ASP A 179 -23.82 32.99 4.52
C ASP A 179 -22.62 32.64 5.44
N SER A 180 -22.64 31.44 6.04
CA SER A 180 -21.75 31.07 7.12
C SER A 180 -20.53 30.30 6.64
N LEU A 181 -20.61 29.58 5.52
CA LEU A 181 -19.52 28.76 4.95
C LEU A 181 -19.24 29.12 3.48
N LEU A 182 -17.97 29.22 3.11
CA LEU A 182 -17.50 29.61 1.76
C LEU A 182 -16.63 28.52 1.12
N VAL A 183 -16.86 28.17 -0.16
CA VAL A 183 -16.17 27.06 -0.88
C VAL A 183 -15.41 27.54 -2.13
N VAL A 184 -14.14 27.14 -2.33
CA VAL A 184 -13.10 27.93 -3.06
C VAL A 184 -12.19 27.13 -4.07
N ARG A 185 -11.80 27.69 -5.26
CA ARG A 185 -11.41 26.98 -6.55
C ARG A 185 -10.44 27.48 -7.76
N LYS A 186 -9.59 28.56 -7.80
CA LYS A 186 -9.02 29.26 -9.04
C LYS A 186 -7.48 29.45 -9.12
N LEU A 187 -6.90 29.98 -10.20
CA LEU A 187 -5.69 30.80 -10.05
C LEU A 187 -5.59 31.97 -11.03
N ASP A 188 -4.76 32.96 -10.67
CA ASP A 188 -4.09 33.90 -11.57
C ASP A 188 -2.63 34.10 -11.11
N ASN A 189 -1.70 33.32 -11.70
CA ASN A 189 -0.23 33.42 -11.61
C ASN A 189 0.49 33.26 -10.24
N PRO A 190 1.80 32.92 -10.23
CA PRO A 190 2.53 32.03 -11.15
C PRO A 190 3.03 30.74 -10.45
N VAL A 191 2.66 30.50 -9.18
CA VAL A 191 2.95 29.27 -8.41
C VAL A 191 1.68 28.42 -8.35
N GLN A 192 1.80 27.10 -8.48
CA GLN A 192 0.74 26.25 -9.06
C GLN A 192 -0.30 25.71 -8.03
N VAL A 193 -1.09 26.61 -7.41
CA VAL A 193 -1.92 26.40 -6.20
C VAL A 193 -3.30 27.10 -6.28
N TYR A 194 -4.44 26.37 -6.35
CA TYR A 194 -5.74 26.94 -6.76
C TYR A 194 -6.70 27.43 -5.60
N ILE A 195 -7.22 28.67 -5.66
CA ILE A 195 -8.11 29.45 -4.72
C ILE A 195 -9.12 30.46 -5.45
N VAL A 196 -10.42 30.14 -5.65
CA VAL A 196 -11.55 31.00 -6.20
C VAL A 196 -12.32 31.50 -4.99
N VAL A 197 -12.54 32.79 -4.81
CA VAL A 197 -13.77 33.21 -4.10
C VAL A 197 -14.85 33.40 -5.16
N GLN A 198 -16.04 32.82 -4.99
CA GLN A 198 -17.21 33.25 -5.76
C GLN A 198 -17.55 34.67 -5.29
N PRO A 199 -17.40 35.71 -6.12
CA PRO A 199 -17.79 37.06 -5.74
C PRO A 199 -19.20 37.32 -6.29
N LEU A 200 -20.16 37.57 -5.40
CA LEU A 200 -21.07 38.68 -5.71
C LEU A 200 -20.27 39.95 -5.48
N TYR A 201 -20.18 40.78 -6.53
CA TYR A 201 -19.44 42.06 -6.60
C TYR A 201 -17.92 42.01 -6.45
N LEU A 202 -17.20 42.34 -7.54
CA LEU A 202 -16.36 43.55 -7.68
C LEU A 202 -15.68 43.59 -9.06
N ASP A 203 -15.44 44.78 -9.59
CA ASP A 203 -15.05 45.01 -10.99
C ASP A 203 -13.53 45.11 -11.28
N SER A 204 -13.23 45.02 -12.58
CA SER A 204 -11.97 45.17 -13.34
C SER A 204 -11.09 46.42 -13.06
N PRO A 205 -9.87 46.59 -13.66
CA PRO A 205 -9.04 45.64 -14.47
C PRO A 205 -7.48 45.70 -14.26
N ALA A 206 -6.77 44.77 -14.96
CA ALA A 206 -5.43 44.90 -15.59
C ALA A 206 -4.11 44.97 -14.78
N VAL A 207 -3.07 44.31 -15.32
CA VAL A 207 -1.68 44.77 -15.55
C VAL A 207 -0.92 43.69 -16.38
N ASP A 208 -0.12 44.10 -17.37
CA ASP A 208 0.73 43.22 -18.19
C ASP A 208 2.04 42.80 -17.50
N ALA A 209 2.49 41.56 -17.72
CA ALA A 209 3.87 41.14 -17.47
C ALA A 209 4.33 40.03 -18.45
N LYS A 210 5.54 40.16 -19.01
CA LYS A 210 6.10 39.25 -20.02
C LYS A 210 6.66 37.96 -19.38
N LEU A 211 6.57 36.84 -20.10
CA LEU A 211 7.41 35.67 -19.84
C LEU A 211 8.87 35.95 -20.24
N PRO A 212 9.87 35.54 -19.44
CA PRO A 212 11.25 35.39 -19.90
C PRO A 212 11.48 33.98 -20.49
N THR A 213 12.37 33.89 -21.49
CA THR A 213 12.71 32.63 -22.16
C THR A 213 14.21 32.34 -22.01
N SER A 214 14.58 31.36 -21.18
CA SER A 214 15.96 30.87 -21.08
C SER A 214 16.03 29.45 -20.52
N GLN A 215 16.92 28.61 -21.07
CA GLN A 215 17.21 27.26 -20.58
C GLN A 215 18.19 27.33 -19.40
N GLU A 216 17.71 27.63 -18.20
CA GLU A 216 18.50 27.39 -16.99
C GLU A 216 18.41 25.92 -16.59
N GLN A 217 19.54 25.32 -16.21
CA GLN A 217 19.58 23.92 -15.81
C GLN A 217 18.97 23.75 -14.41
N GLU A 218 17.80 23.10 -14.33
CA GLU A 218 17.13 22.82 -13.05
C GLU A 218 18.04 21.97 -12.13
N LEU A 219 18.54 22.59 -11.06
CA LEU A 219 19.49 22.01 -10.11
C LEU A 219 18.84 21.77 -8.73
N TYR A 220 18.55 20.51 -8.44
CA TYR A 220 17.81 20.11 -7.25
C TYR A 220 18.73 19.90 -6.05
N ARG A 221 18.47 20.59 -4.93
CA ARG A 221 19.22 20.40 -3.67
C ARG A 221 19.03 18.96 -3.16
N ILE A 222 20.05 18.39 -2.51
CA ILE A 222 20.00 17.00 -2.00
C ILE A 222 18.78 16.67 -1.12
N GLY A 223 18.24 17.62 -0.35
CA GLY A 223 16.99 17.42 0.41
C GLY A 223 15.75 17.31 -0.48
N THR A 224 15.68 18.10 -1.55
CA THR A 224 14.64 18.02 -2.59
C THR A 224 14.74 16.69 -3.34
N VAL A 225 15.95 16.26 -3.71
CA VAL A 225 16.20 14.95 -4.34
C VAL A 225 15.77 13.82 -3.42
N ALA A 226 16.11 13.88 -2.12
CA ALA A 226 15.67 12.88 -1.13
C ALA A 226 14.15 12.79 -1.04
N SER A 227 13.45 13.93 -1.01
CA SER A 227 11.99 14.00 -0.99
C SER A 227 11.34 13.48 -2.28
N LEU A 228 11.92 13.74 -3.45
CA LEU A 228 11.41 13.32 -4.77
C LEU A 228 11.80 11.88 -5.17
N THR A 229 12.71 11.23 -4.43
CA THR A 229 13.15 9.83 -4.67
C THR A 229 12.77 8.87 -3.54
N GLY A 230 12.39 9.37 -2.36
CA GLY A 230 12.26 8.54 -1.15
C GLY A 230 13.59 7.93 -0.67
N LEU A 231 14.74 8.45 -1.12
CA LEU A 231 16.07 8.05 -0.66
C LEU A 231 16.56 9.03 0.40
N SER A 232 16.86 8.56 1.61
CA SER A 232 17.40 9.45 2.65
C SER A 232 18.70 10.13 2.22
N VAL A 233 18.91 11.35 2.69
CA VAL A 233 20.13 12.15 2.42
C VAL A 233 21.40 11.37 2.81
N GLU A 234 21.29 10.51 3.81
CA GLU A 234 22.34 9.63 4.34
C GLU A 234 22.67 8.50 3.36
N ARG A 235 21.66 7.90 2.70
CA ARG A 235 21.86 6.93 1.61
C ARG A 235 22.52 7.60 0.41
N LEU A 236 22.04 8.76 -0.01
CA LEU A 236 22.64 9.54 -1.12
C LEU A 236 24.11 9.90 -0.84
N ARG A 237 24.43 10.35 0.38
CA ARG A 237 25.81 10.59 0.85
C ARG A 237 26.66 9.31 0.99
N ALA A 238 26.04 8.15 1.21
CA ALA A 238 26.75 6.87 1.24
C ALA A 238 27.06 6.38 -0.19
N TRP A 239 26.13 6.59 -1.14
CA TRP A 239 26.31 6.22 -2.54
C TRP A 239 27.33 7.13 -3.25
N GLU A 240 27.35 8.43 -2.96
CA GLU A 240 28.43 9.37 -3.36
C GLU A 240 29.83 8.82 -3.03
N ARG A 241 29.98 8.10 -1.92
CA ARG A 241 31.29 7.57 -1.45
C ARG A 241 31.58 6.12 -1.86
N ARG A 242 30.56 5.34 -2.24
CA ARG A 242 30.70 3.89 -2.49
C ARG A 242 30.54 3.49 -3.95
N TYR A 243 29.83 4.29 -4.73
CA TYR A 243 29.41 3.95 -6.10
C TYR A 243 29.56 5.13 -7.08
N ASP A 244 30.36 6.15 -6.72
CA ASP A 244 30.68 7.35 -7.50
C ASP A 244 29.47 8.15 -8.06
N LEU A 245 28.30 7.99 -7.44
CA LEU A 245 27.08 8.77 -7.75
C LEU A 245 27.21 10.21 -7.21
N THR A 246 28.07 10.98 -7.87
CA THR A 246 28.48 12.33 -7.49
C THR A 246 27.48 13.40 -7.97
N PRO A 247 27.23 14.47 -7.19
CA PRO A 247 26.27 15.51 -7.54
C PRO A 247 26.80 16.43 -8.65
N ALA A 248 25.95 16.76 -9.63
CA ALA A 248 26.27 17.65 -10.75
C ALA A 248 26.89 18.99 -10.36
N GLN A 249 26.54 19.57 -9.20
CA GLN A 249 27.23 20.72 -8.64
C GLN A 249 27.35 20.64 -7.11
N LYS A 250 28.44 21.19 -6.57
CA LYS A 250 28.75 21.18 -5.13
C LYS A 250 29.21 22.57 -4.68
N THR A 251 28.35 23.27 -3.94
CA THR A 251 28.59 24.65 -3.49
C THR A 251 28.74 24.64 -1.97
N GLY A 252 29.99 24.67 -1.51
CA GLY A 252 30.34 24.49 -0.10
C GLY A 252 29.90 23.11 0.42
N LYS A 253 29.05 23.10 1.45
CA LYS A 253 28.47 21.85 2.00
C LYS A 253 27.26 21.33 1.20
N THR A 254 26.65 22.17 0.38
CA THR A 254 25.41 21.87 -0.35
C THR A 254 25.69 21.15 -1.66
N ARG A 255 24.87 20.15 -1.97
CA ARG A 255 24.95 19.33 -3.19
C ARG A 255 23.70 19.55 -4.03
N PHE A 256 23.90 19.66 -5.33
CA PHE A 256 22.87 19.87 -6.33
C PHE A 256 22.99 18.80 -7.41
N TYR A 257 21.86 18.24 -7.81
CA TYR A 257 21.77 17.19 -8.81
C TYR A 257 20.99 17.72 -10.02
N SER A 258 21.36 17.31 -11.23
CA SER A 258 20.58 17.63 -12.43
C SER A 258 19.27 16.85 -12.47
N ARG A 259 18.34 17.26 -13.33
CA ARG A 259 17.11 16.53 -13.63
C ARG A 259 17.35 15.09 -14.12
N GLU A 260 18.42 14.88 -14.88
CA GLU A 260 18.83 13.54 -15.35
C GLU A 260 19.30 12.65 -14.19
N GLN A 261 20.11 13.21 -13.27
CA GLN A 261 20.53 12.49 -12.06
C GLN A 261 19.33 12.17 -11.15
N LEU A 262 18.32 13.04 -11.10
CA LEU A 262 17.08 12.77 -10.39
C LEU A 262 16.33 11.58 -11.02
N GLN A 263 16.18 11.53 -12.34
CA GLN A 263 15.58 10.39 -13.06
C GLN A 263 16.37 9.09 -12.82
N GLN A 264 17.70 9.12 -12.92
CA GLN A 264 18.56 7.96 -12.65
C GLN A 264 18.36 7.44 -11.21
N LEU A 265 18.28 8.33 -10.21
CA LEU A 265 18.03 7.96 -8.82
C LEU A 265 16.61 7.42 -8.58
N GLN A 266 15.59 7.88 -9.32
CA GLN A 266 14.23 7.33 -9.28
C GLN A 266 14.16 5.91 -9.88
N LEU A 267 14.85 5.66 -11.00
CA LEU A 267 14.96 4.33 -11.61
C LEU A 267 15.71 3.35 -10.70
N ILE A 268 16.82 3.80 -10.09
CA ILE A 268 17.58 3.02 -9.10
C ILE A 268 16.72 2.71 -7.86
N LYS A 269 15.93 3.67 -7.36
CA LYS A 269 14.98 3.43 -6.26
C LYS A 269 13.98 2.33 -6.62
N HIS A 270 13.35 2.42 -7.80
CA HIS A 270 12.34 1.47 -8.25
C HIS A 270 12.88 0.03 -8.32
N LEU A 271 14.07 -0.17 -8.90
CA LEU A 271 14.71 -1.47 -8.98
C LEU A 271 15.17 -2.01 -7.61
N ILE A 272 15.53 -1.12 -6.66
CA ILE A 272 15.84 -1.50 -5.27
C ILE A 272 14.58 -1.90 -4.49
N ASP A 273 13.45 -1.24 -4.71
CA ASP A 273 12.16 -1.61 -4.11
C ASP A 273 11.67 -2.98 -4.63
N GLN A 274 12.07 -3.36 -5.85
CA GLN A 274 11.93 -4.71 -6.43
C GLN A 274 13.01 -5.71 -5.94
N GLY A 275 13.86 -5.32 -4.99
CA GLY A 275 14.87 -6.19 -4.37
C GLY A 275 16.21 -6.29 -5.11
N GLN A 276 16.45 -5.55 -6.22
CA GLN A 276 17.75 -5.57 -6.89
C GLN A 276 18.81 -4.78 -6.09
N PRO A 277 20.03 -5.31 -5.87
CA PRO A 277 21.03 -4.64 -5.05
C PRO A 277 21.66 -3.45 -5.78
N ILE A 278 21.83 -2.32 -5.07
CA ILE A 278 22.45 -1.08 -5.58
C ILE A 278 23.79 -1.31 -6.32
N SER A 279 24.59 -2.29 -5.89
CA SER A 279 25.87 -2.65 -6.52
C SER A 279 25.76 -3.15 -7.95
N SER A 280 24.61 -3.69 -8.38
CA SER A 280 24.37 -4.11 -9.77
C SER A 280 23.70 -3.03 -10.63
N LEU A 281 23.38 -1.87 -10.04
CA LEU A 281 22.58 -0.79 -10.61
C LEU A 281 23.36 0.53 -10.78
N ALA A 282 24.19 0.89 -9.82
CA ALA A 282 24.78 2.24 -9.74
C ALA A 282 25.73 2.59 -10.90
N ALA A 283 26.29 1.60 -11.59
CA ALA A 283 27.16 1.76 -12.75
C ALA A 283 26.42 1.80 -14.10
N LEU A 284 25.07 1.75 -14.10
CA LEU A 284 24.26 1.70 -15.31
C LEU A 284 23.78 3.10 -15.75
N SER A 285 23.71 3.30 -17.07
CA SER A 285 23.05 4.47 -17.65
C SER A 285 21.53 4.41 -17.49
N ILE A 286 20.86 5.56 -17.62
CA ILE A 286 19.39 5.66 -17.59
C ILE A 286 18.72 4.64 -18.52
N SER A 287 19.16 4.57 -19.78
CA SER A 287 18.63 3.61 -20.76
C SER A 287 18.92 2.13 -20.44
N GLN A 288 19.96 1.83 -19.66
CA GLN A 288 20.24 0.46 -19.18
C GLN A 288 19.41 0.10 -17.94
N LEU A 289 19.01 1.08 -17.13
CA LEU A 289 18.06 0.91 -16.03
C LEU A 289 16.63 0.74 -16.57
N GLU A 290 16.23 1.56 -17.53
CA GLU A 290 14.96 1.46 -18.27
C GLU A 290 14.87 0.10 -18.98
N ALA A 291 15.89 -0.30 -19.74
CA ALA A 291 15.94 -1.63 -20.36
C ALA A 291 15.91 -2.80 -19.35
N ARG A 292 16.28 -2.60 -18.08
CA ARG A 292 16.13 -3.61 -17.01
C ARG A 292 14.74 -3.65 -16.37
N ILE A 293 13.94 -2.61 -16.57
CA ILE A 293 12.50 -2.63 -16.24
C ILE A 293 11.78 -3.34 -17.38
N ASP A 294 12.08 -2.97 -18.64
CA ASP A 294 11.44 -3.51 -19.84
C ASP A 294 11.81 -4.98 -20.18
N SER A 295 12.97 -5.47 -19.71
CA SER A 295 13.41 -6.86 -19.94
C SER A 295 13.03 -7.86 -18.84
N GLN A 296 12.22 -7.46 -17.85
CA GLN A 296 11.53 -8.44 -17.01
C GLN A 296 10.41 -9.11 -17.83
N PRO A 297 10.26 -10.45 -17.80
CA PRO A 297 9.20 -11.12 -18.55
C PRO A 297 7.81 -10.62 -18.13
N ALA A 298 7.09 -10.04 -19.08
CA ALA A 298 5.79 -9.42 -18.86
C ALA A 298 4.65 -10.45 -18.78
N GLU A 299 4.64 -11.28 -17.72
CA GLU A 299 3.44 -12.02 -17.32
C GLU A 299 3.53 -12.54 -15.86
N PRO A 300 2.65 -12.11 -14.94
CA PRO A 300 2.35 -12.89 -13.76
C PRO A 300 1.38 -14.00 -14.16
N VAL A 301 1.91 -15.17 -14.56
CA VAL A 301 1.10 -16.37 -14.79
C VAL A 301 0.23 -16.61 -13.56
N VAL A 302 -1.09 -16.65 -13.75
CA VAL A 302 -2.05 -16.89 -12.66
C VAL A 302 -2.01 -18.37 -12.26
N ALA A 303 -1.01 -18.72 -11.46
CA ALA A 303 -0.99 -19.98 -10.74
C ALA A 303 -2.26 -20.06 -9.87
N SER A 304 -3.10 -21.05 -10.15
CA SER A 304 -4.47 -21.12 -9.61
C SER A 304 -4.48 -21.24 -8.08
N LEU A 305 -5.43 -20.54 -7.44
CA LEU A 305 -5.64 -20.51 -5.97
C LEU A 305 -6.29 -21.79 -5.42
N HIS A 306 -5.86 -22.96 -5.88
CA HIS A 306 -6.28 -24.24 -5.31
C HIS A 306 -5.38 -24.60 -4.12
N ALA A 307 -5.97 -25.10 -3.04
CA ALA A 307 -5.21 -25.70 -1.95
C ALA A 307 -4.36 -26.88 -2.48
N PRO A 308 -3.14 -27.12 -1.97
CA PRO A 308 -2.32 -28.22 -2.43
C PRO A 308 -3.01 -29.56 -2.13
N SER A 309 -3.01 -30.47 -3.10
CA SER A 309 -3.55 -31.82 -2.94
C SER A 309 -2.59 -32.70 -2.14
N VAL A 310 -3.13 -33.43 -1.16
CA VAL A 310 -2.36 -34.17 -0.17
C VAL A 310 -2.78 -35.64 -0.10
N GLY A 311 -1.78 -36.53 -0.06
CA GLY A 311 -1.96 -37.93 0.32
C GLY A 311 -1.44 -38.20 1.72
N LEU A 312 -2.29 -38.73 2.61
CA LEU A 312 -1.92 -39.10 3.97
C LEU A 312 -1.60 -40.60 4.07
N ILE A 313 -0.41 -40.95 4.58
CA ILE A 313 -0.05 -42.34 4.92
C ILE A 313 0.21 -42.44 6.43
N GLY A 314 -0.76 -42.95 7.18
CA GLY A 314 -0.63 -43.23 8.60
C GLY A 314 -1.96 -43.17 9.34
N ALA A 315 -2.32 -44.23 10.08
CA ALA A 315 -3.58 -44.31 10.79
C ALA A 315 -3.83 -43.11 11.74
N ASN A 316 -2.80 -42.66 12.48
CA ASN A 316 -2.97 -41.53 13.40
C ASN A 316 -3.11 -40.18 12.65
N LEU A 317 -2.62 -40.06 11.42
CA LEU A 317 -2.83 -38.86 10.59
C LEU A 317 -4.29 -38.77 10.15
N VAL A 318 -4.90 -39.90 9.78
CA VAL A 318 -6.34 -39.97 9.46
C VAL A 318 -7.20 -39.68 10.70
N THR A 319 -6.76 -40.09 11.90
CA THR A 319 -7.43 -39.71 13.15
C THR A 319 -7.30 -38.23 13.47
N LEU A 320 -6.12 -37.61 13.26
CA LEU A 320 -5.94 -36.16 13.42
C LEU A 320 -6.78 -35.37 12.41
N GLU A 321 -6.82 -35.81 11.15
CA GLU A 321 -7.68 -35.19 10.12
C GLU A 321 -9.14 -35.17 10.60
N GLN A 322 -9.67 -36.30 11.07
CA GLN A 322 -11.04 -36.39 11.57
C GLN A 322 -11.31 -35.43 12.74
N GLN A 323 -10.38 -35.30 13.69
CA GLN A 323 -10.51 -34.40 14.85
C GLN A 323 -10.51 -32.91 14.49
N GLU A 324 -9.91 -32.51 13.36
CA GLU A 324 -9.99 -31.13 12.87
C GLU A 324 -11.16 -30.92 11.89
N GLN A 325 -11.67 -31.96 11.23
CA GLN A 325 -12.93 -31.87 10.47
C GLN A 325 -14.14 -31.55 11.35
N GLU A 326 -14.12 -31.95 12.63
CA GLU A 326 -15.15 -31.65 13.63
C GLU A 326 -15.12 -30.19 14.15
N ARG A 327 -14.18 -29.35 13.69
CA ARG A 327 -13.92 -28.00 14.27
C ARG A 327 -14.33 -26.82 13.39
N GLU A 328 -15.01 -27.06 12.28
CA GLU A 328 -15.56 -26.04 11.35
C GLU A 328 -14.54 -25.03 10.77
N THR A 329 -13.24 -25.20 11.02
CA THR A 329 -12.18 -24.33 10.48
C THR A 329 -11.98 -24.49 8.97
N PRO A 330 -11.77 -23.39 8.21
CA PRO A 330 -11.56 -23.45 6.77
C PRO A 330 -10.24 -24.17 6.43
N ARG A 331 -10.34 -25.27 5.66
CA ARG A 331 -9.19 -26.12 5.29
C ARG A 331 -8.21 -25.39 4.39
N ARG A 332 -6.91 -25.57 4.65
CA ARG A 332 -5.82 -24.91 3.91
C ARG A 332 -5.05 -25.84 2.97
N ILE A 333 -5.28 -27.14 3.12
CA ILE A 333 -4.76 -28.23 2.30
C ILE A 333 -5.94 -29.14 1.93
N ASP A 334 -5.92 -29.77 0.75
CA ASP A 334 -6.99 -30.68 0.34
C ASP A 334 -6.54 -32.15 0.44
N ILE A 335 -7.35 -33.00 1.08
CA ILE A 335 -6.99 -34.39 1.38
C ILE A 335 -7.59 -35.32 0.32
N ALA A 336 -6.87 -35.42 -0.79
CA ALA A 336 -7.24 -36.22 -1.96
C ALA A 336 -7.21 -37.74 -1.66
N THR A 337 -6.23 -38.22 -0.90
CA THR A 337 -6.03 -39.66 -0.66
C THR A 337 -5.60 -39.99 0.77
N ARG A 338 -5.96 -41.19 1.26
CA ARG A 338 -5.74 -41.65 2.65
C ARG A 338 -5.38 -43.13 2.71
N TRP A 339 -4.31 -43.47 3.42
CA TRP A 339 -3.89 -44.85 3.66
C TRP A 339 -3.52 -45.06 5.12
N ALA A 340 -3.99 -46.16 5.72
CA ALA A 340 -3.67 -46.48 7.12
C ALA A 340 -2.17 -46.77 7.34
N ASN A 341 -1.44 -47.21 6.30
CA ASN A 341 -0.01 -47.50 6.32
C ASN A 341 0.55 -47.74 4.90
N MET A 342 1.88 -47.86 4.78
CA MET A 342 2.59 -48.15 3.52
C MET A 342 2.18 -49.45 2.81
N ALA A 343 1.68 -50.46 3.52
CA ALA A 343 1.24 -51.71 2.89
C ALA A 343 -0.12 -51.54 2.21
N ALA A 344 -1.04 -50.76 2.77
CA ALA A 344 -2.28 -50.36 2.10
C ALA A 344 -1.97 -49.58 0.81
N PHE A 345 -1.19 -48.50 0.92
CA PHE A 345 -0.73 -47.67 -0.20
C PHE A 345 -0.13 -48.50 -1.35
N THR A 346 0.85 -49.38 -1.05
CA THR A 346 1.51 -50.20 -2.09
C THR A 346 0.67 -51.38 -2.60
N THR A 347 -0.42 -51.76 -1.94
CA THR A 347 -1.38 -52.77 -2.46
C THR A 347 -2.40 -52.11 -3.38
N GLU A 348 -2.96 -50.98 -2.98
CA GLU A 348 -4.00 -50.27 -3.73
C GLU A 348 -3.47 -49.73 -5.07
N LEU A 349 -2.32 -49.05 -5.08
CA LEU A 349 -1.72 -48.52 -6.31
C LEU A 349 -1.36 -49.61 -7.34
N LYS A 350 -1.04 -50.83 -6.88
CA LYS A 350 -0.83 -51.99 -7.77
C LYS A 350 -2.12 -52.52 -8.39
N GLN A 351 -3.27 -52.30 -7.74
CA GLN A 351 -4.59 -52.67 -8.26
C GLN A 351 -5.17 -51.56 -9.16
N ALA A 352 -4.97 -50.30 -8.79
CA ALA A 352 -5.56 -49.12 -9.43
C ALA A 352 -4.99 -48.76 -10.82
N ARG A 353 -3.89 -49.40 -11.28
CA ARG A 353 -3.29 -49.22 -12.62
C ARG A 353 -3.07 -47.76 -13.06
N GLY A 354 -2.78 -46.85 -12.11
CA GLY A 354 -2.54 -45.43 -12.40
C GLY A 354 -3.80 -44.57 -12.60
N ALA A 355 -4.97 -45.04 -12.16
CA ALA A 355 -6.22 -44.27 -12.21
C ALA A 355 -6.46 -43.36 -10.99
N LEU A 356 -5.47 -43.22 -10.09
CA LEU A 356 -5.50 -42.30 -8.95
C LEU A 356 -4.67 -41.04 -9.29
N GLU A 357 -5.22 -39.88 -8.98
CA GLU A 357 -4.57 -38.58 -9.14
C GLU A 357 -3.27 -38.50 -8.30
N GLU A 358 -2.23 -37.81 -8.81
CA GLU A 358 -0.96 -37.63 -8.10
C GLU A 358 -1.08 -36.45 -7.10
N PRO A 359 -0.95 -36.67 -5.78
CA PRO A 359 -0.97 -35.58 -4.81
C PRO A 359 0.26 -34.70 -4.95
N ALA A 360 0.11 -33.38 -4.83
CA ALA A 360 1.24 -32.45 -4.80
C ALA A 360 2.19 -32.74 -3.62
N VAL A 361 1.66 -33.18 -2.48
CA VAL A 361 2.44 -33.53 -1.28
C VAL A 361 1.95 -34.83 -0.65
N MET A 362 2.88 -35.67 -0.21
CA MET A 362 2.62 -36.90 0.54
C MET A 362 3.12 -36.73 1.98
N VAL A 363 2.22 -36.87 2.96
CA VAL A 363 2.56 -36.82 4.39
C VAL A 363 2.60 -38.25 4.92
N VAL A 364 3.76 -38.67 5.44
CA VAL A 364 4.07 -40.08 5.71
C VAL A 364 4.47 -40.28 7.16
N GLN A 365 3.60 -40.91 7.96
CA GLN A 365 3.91 -41.30 9.32
C GLN A 365 4.60 -42.67 9.38
N LEU A 366 5.75 -42.71 10.06
CA LEU A 366 6.52 -43.92 10.32
C LEU A 366 6.84 -44.05 11.82
N PRO A 367 6.79 -45.27 12.41
CA PRO A 367 7.31 -45.47 13.77
C PRO A 367 8.81 -45.16 13.87
N VAL A 368 9.57 -45.52 12.83
CA VAL A 368 11.02 -45.25 12.72
C VAL A 368 11.32 -44.60 11.38
N LEU A 369 12.03 -43.47 11.38
CA LEU A 369 12.45 -42.77 10.16
C LEU A 369 13.41 -43.66 9.33
N SER A 370 13.14 -43.80 8.04
CA SER A 370 14.00 -44.55 7.10
C SER A 370 13.72 -44.16 5.64
N LEU A 371 14.70 -44.35 4.75
CA LEU A 371 14.60 -43.97 3.33
C LEU A 371 13.79 -44.96 2.46
N GLN A 372 13.57 -46.21 2.88
CA GLN A 372 12.85 -47.19 2.04
C GLN A 372 11.41 -46.78 1.66
N PRO A 373 10.61 -46.12 2.52
CA PRO A 373 9.33 -45.54 2.12
C PRO A 373 9.46 -44.42 1.08
N VAL A 374 10.50 -43.57 1.15
CA VAL A 374 10.77 -42.49 0.18
C VAL A 374 10.93 -43.05 -1.23
N GLU A 375 11.78 -44.06 -1.38
CA GLU A 375 11.99 -44.77 -2.66
C GLU A 375 10.68 -45.38 -3.18
N LYS A 376 9.91 -46.03 -2.30
CA LYS A 376 8.65 -46.69 -2.66
C LYS A 376 7.58 -45.70 -3.10
N ILE A 377 7.51 -44.51 -2.51
CA ILE A 377 6.56 -43.46 -2.93
C ILE A 377 7.00 -42.84 -4.24
N ARG A 378 8.28 -42.45 -4.39
CA ARG A 378 8.84 -41.88 -5.63
C ARG A 378 8.71 -42.80 -6.85
N ASN A 379 8.61 -44.12 -6.64
CA ASN A 379 8.35 -45.09 -7.71
C ASN A 379 6.89 -45.11 -8.24
N PHE A 380 5.92 -44.56 -7.49
CA PHE A 380 4.51 -44.44 -7.91
C PHE A 380 4.12 -42.99 -8.22
N TYR A 381 4.61 -42.06 -7.40
CA TYR A 381 4.40 -40.62 -7.50
C TYR A 381 5.77 -39.92 -7.54
N PRO A 382 6.40 -39.79 -8.72
CA PRO A 382 7.75 -39.26 -8.85
C PRO A 382 7.83 -37.73 -8.70
N ASN A 383 6.72 -37.01 -8.87
CA ASN A 383 6.65 -35.55 -8.76
C ASN A 383 6.21 -35.10 -7.37
N ALA A 384 5.46 -35.94 -6.65
CA ALA A 384 4.96 -35.66 -5.31
C ALA A 384 6.08 -35.32 -4.32
N LYS A 385 5.89 -34.22 -3.59
CA LYS A 385 6.73 -33.79 -2.47
C LYS A 385 6.50 -34.68 -1.25
N LEU A 386 7.45 -34.75 -0.33
CA LEU A 386 7.39 -35.66 0.82
C LEU A 386 7.56 -34.89 2.14
N VAL A 387 6.69 -35.16 3.12
CA VAL A 387 6.81 -34.69 4.50
C VAL A 387 6.80 -35.91 5.43
N MET A 388 7.85 -36.09 6.24
CA MET A 388 8.09 -37.34 6.95
C MET A 388 7.89 -37.19 8.46
N ILE A 389 6.83 -37.80 8.99
CA ILE A 389 6.50 -37.75 10.42
C ILE A 389 7.04 -39.01 11.10
N TYR A 390 7.91 -38.87 12.10
CA TYR A 390 8.56 -40.01 12.76
C TYR A 390 8.35 -40.02 14.29
N GLN A 391 8.23 -41.20 14.89
CA GLN A 391 8.22 -41.33 16.36
C GLN A 391 9.64 -41.51 16.93
N PHE A 392 10.48 -42.32 16.27
CA PHE A 392 11.87 -42.58 16.63
C PHE A 392 12.80 -42.39 15.41
N THR A 393 14.04 -41.97 15.66
CA THR A 393 15.09 -41.81 14.63
C THR A 393 16.48 -41.96 15.26
N GLN A 394 17.51 -42.03 14.42
CA GLN A 394 18.92 -41.88 14.77
C GLN A 394 19.47 -40.59 14.12
N ALA A 395 20.58 -40.05 14.64
CA ALA A 395 21.17 -38.81 14.12
C ALA A 395 21.52 -38.94 12.63
N ASP A 396 22.21 -40.02 12.26
CA ASP A 396 22.62 -40.36 10.89
C ASP A 396 21.42 -40.41 9.93
N ALA A 397 20.28 -40.94 10.40
CA ALA A 397 19.05 -40.98 9.62
C ALA A 397 18.42 -39.59 9.47
N LEU A 398 18.44 -38.75 10.51
CA LEU A 398 17.93 -37.38 10.42
C LEU A 398 18.74 -36.55 9.42
N SER A 399 20.07 -36.59 9.52
CA SER A 399 20.96 -35.87 8.59
C SER A 399 20.86 -36.35 7.15
N ALA A 400 20.63 -37.66 6.91
CA ALA A 400 20.36 -38.16 5.57
C ALA A 400 19.04 -37.64 4.95
N PHE A 401 18.05 -37.26 5.78
CA PHE A 401 16.84 -36.59 5.31
C PHE A 401 17.04 -35.08 5.10
N GLU A 402 17.85 -34.42 5.94
CA GLU A 402 18.28 -33.03 5.77
C GLU A 402 19.08 -32.84 4.47
N GLU A 403 20.08 -33.71 4.21
CA GLU A 403 20.86 -33.73 2.96
C GLU A 403 20.00 -34.03 1.73
N ALA A 404 18.95 -34.85 1.87
CA ALA A 404 18.00 -35.15 0.80
C ALA A 404 16.99 -34.02 0.53
N GLY A 405 16.98 -32.96 1.35
CA GLY A 405 16.02 -31.86 1.25
C GLY A 405 14.58 -32.30 1.51
N ILE A 406 14.36 -33.25 2.41
CA ILE A 406 13.03 -33.77 2.78
C ILE A 406 12.74 -33.37 4.23
N PRO A 407 11.75 -32.50 4.52
CA PRO A 407 11.46 -32.10 5.88
C PRO A 407 10.95 -33.26 6.72
N THR A 408 11.34 -33.25 7.99
CA THR A 408 10.94 -34.25 8.97
C THR A 408 10.29 -33.58 10.18
N LEU A 409 9.25 -34.22 10.71
CA LEU A 409 8.50 -33.77 11.88
C LEU A 409 8.46 -34.89 12.91
N LYS A 410 8.56 -34.56 14.19
CA LYS A 410 8.56 -35.55 15.28
C LYS A 410 7.15 -35.73 15.84
N TRP A 411 6.71 -36.98 16.00
CA TRP A 411 5.43 -37.31 16.63
C TRP A 411 5.53 -37.24 18.17
N PRO A 412 4.50 -36.75 18.89
CA PRO A 412 3.25 -36.17 18.38
C PRO A 412 3.45 -34.79 17.75
N VAL A 413 2.68 -34.50 16.70
CA VAL A 413 2.69 -33.25 15.93
C VAL A 413 1.24 -32.76 15.76
N SER A 414 1.02 -31.45 15.76
CA SER A 414 -0.30 -30.85 15.53
C SER A 414 -0.67 -30.80 14.04
N TRP A 415 -1.96 -30.66 13.73
CA TRP A 415 -2.41 -30.46 12.36
C TRP A 415 -1.87 -29.16 11.75
N GLN A 416 -1.73 -28.09 12.54
CA GLN A 416 -1.23 -26.80 12.07
C GLN A 416 0.24 -26.85 11.63
N GLU A 417 1.06 -27.66 12.31
CA GLU A 417 2.44 -27.93 11.88
C GLU A 417 2.47 -28.72 10.57
N ILE A 418 1.58 -29.72 10.41
CA ILE A 418 1.44 -30.48 9.15
C ILE A 418 1.04 -29.53 8.01
N GLU A 419 0.01 -28.69 8.19
CA GLU A 419 -0.41 -27.71 7.17
C GLU A 419 0.73 -26.76 6.79
N HIS A 420 1.45 -26.22 7.77
CA HIS A 420 2.58 -25.31 7.52
C HIS A 420 3.67 -25.98 6.67
N THR A 421 4.11 -27.19 7.04
CA THR A 421 5.16 -27.91 6.30
C THR A 421 4.67 -28.38 4.91
N VAL A 422 3.42 -28.80 4.78
CA VAL A 422 2.82 -29.18 3.48
C VAL A 422 2.74 -27.98 2.52
N ILE A 423 2.25 -26.83 3.00
CA ILE A 423 2.21 -25.61 2.20
C ILE A 423 3.62 -25.21 1.78
N SER A 424 4.60 -25.30 2.68
CA SER A 424 6.02 -25.03 2.41
C SER A 424 6.59 -25.90 1.29
N GLU A 425 6.36 -27.21 1.32
CA GLU A 425 6.94 -28.14 0.34
C GLU A 425 6.29 -28.11 -1.04
N SER A 426 5.00 -27.78 -1.10
CA SER A 426 4.16 -27.91 -2.29
C SER A 426 4.60 -27.12 -3.53
N GLY A 427 5.60 -26.24 -3.42
CA GLY A 427 6.02 -25.32 -4.49
C GLY A 427 5.08 -24.12 -4.65
N GLN A 428 3.88 -24.16 -4.06
CA GLN A 428 3.26 -22.95 -3.57
C GLN A 428 4.19 -22.33 -2.51
N PRO A 429 4.21 -21.00 -2.34
CA PRO A 429 5.26 -20.36 -1.56
C PRO A 429 5.17 -20.69 -0.07
N ALA A 430 6.09 -21.52 0.40
CA ALA A 430 6.72 -21.35 1.70
C ALA A 430 6.95 -19.84 1.92
N ARG A 431 6.36 -19.25 2.97
CA ARG A 431 6.35 -17.79 3.11
C ARG A 431 7.68 -17.19 3.61
N ALA A 432 8.73 -18.00 3.63
CA ALA A 432 10.12 -17.55 3.60
C ALA A 432 10.39 -16.66 2.36
N GLY A 433 10.20 -15.35 2.53
CA GLY A 433 10.46 -14.34 1.51
C GLY A 433 9.26 -13.90 0.65
N ARG A 434 8.05 -14.45 0.85
CA ARG A 434 6.82 -13.91 0.23
C ARG A 434 5.84 -13.42 1.28
N GLN A 435 5.83 -12.09 1.44
CA GLN A 435 4.91 -11.33 2.29
C GLN A 435 3.48 -11.86 2.12
N VAL A 436 2.79 -12.13 3.24
CA VAL A 436 1.38 -12.56 3.18
C VAL A 436 0.59 -11.41 2.53
N PRO A 437 -0.14 -11.65 1.42
CA PRO A 437 -1.08 -10.64 0.94
C PRO A 437 -2.03 -10.31 2.09
N ARG A 438 -2.24 -9.02 2.36
CA ARG A 438 -3.21 -8.63 3.38
C ARG A 438 -4.61 -9.04 2.91
N HIS A 439 -5.38 -9.66 3.80
CA HIS A 439 -6.80 -9.87 3.56
C HIS A 439 -7.58 -8.56 3.80
N TYR A 440 -7.05 -7.69 4.68
CA TYR A 440 -7.62 -6.38 4.98
C TYR A 440 -6.54 -5.28 4.91
N SER A 441 -6.86 -4.19 4.21
CA SER A 441 -6.09 -2.95 4.28
C SER A 441 -6.18 -2.31 5.67
N ASP A 442 -5.29 -1.38 5.98
CA ASP A 442 -5.38 -0.60 7.22
C ASP A 442 -6.69 0.22 7.28
N GLU A 443 -7.27 0.61 6.14
CA GLU A 443 -8.55 1.32 6.06
C GLU A 443 -9.74 0.40 6.40
N GLU A 444 -9.75 -0.85 5.90
CA GLU A 444 -10.78 -1.84 6.22
C GLU A 444 -10.68 -2.29 7.69
N LEU A 445 -9.47 -2.50 8.22
CA LEU A 445 -9.26 -2.81 9.63
C LEU A 445 -9.77 -1.68 10.54
N ILE A 446 -9.51 -0.41 10.20
CA ILE A 446 -10.03 0.74 10.94
C ILE A 446 -11.56 0.77 10.89
N ALA A 447 -12.18 0.54 9.72
CA ALA A 447 -13.64 0.52 9.60
C ALA A 447 -14.29 -0.58 10.46
N ILE A 448 -13.74 -1.80 10.42
CA ILE A 448 -14.17 -2.94 11.25
C ILE A 448 -13.95 -2.64 12.74
N GLY A 449 -12.84 -1.99 13.09
CA GLY A 449 -12.51 -1.60 14.46
C GLY A 449 -13.35 -0.45 15.01
N SER A 450 -14.06 0.31 14.16
CA SER A 450 -14.93 1.42 14.54
C SER A 450 -16.44 1.12 14.47
N GLN A 451 -16.83 -0.10 14.11
CA GLN A 451 -18.22 -0.58 14.27
C GLN A 451 -18.48 -0.92 15.74
N ASP A 452 -19.51 -0.35 16.34
CA ASP A 452 -19.80 -0.45 17.79
C ASP A 452 -21.00 -1.38 18.11
N ASP A 453 -21.53 -2.07 17.10
CA ASP A 453 -22.75 -2.89 17.19
C ASP A 453 -22.54 -4.31 17.77
N ASP A 454 -21.29 -4.79 17.90
CA ASP A 454 -20.98 -6.10 18.52
C ASP A 454 -20.79 -5.98 20.05
N PRO A 455 -21.72 -6.50 20.88
CA PRO A 455 -21.61 -6.44 22.34
C PRO A 455 -20.45 -7.30 22.91
N THR A 456 -19.85 -8.18 22.12
CA THR A 456 -18.65 -8.95 22.51
C THR A 456 -17.34 -8.22 22.20
N ARG A 457 -17.39 -7.21 21.31
CA ARG A 457 -16.25 -6.43 20.80
C ARG A 457 -15.13 -7.31 20.18
N CYS A 458 -15.46 -8.51 19.71
CA CYS A 458 -14.45 -9.50 19.28
C CYS A 458 -13.70 -9.07 17.99
N PRO A 459 -14.36 -8.51 16.95
CA PRO A 459 -13.69 -7.93 15.79
C PRO A 459 -12.74 -6.79 16.16
N GLN A 460 -13.14 -5.91 17.09
CA GLN A 460 -12.32 -4.77 17.54
C GLN A 460 -11.00 -5.25 18.20
N HIS A 461 -11.06 -6.25 19.09
CA HIS A 461 -9.85 -6.83 19.70
C HIS A 461 -8.95 -7.55 18.69
N LEU A 462 -9.52 -8.20 17.67
CA LEU A 462 -8.76 -8.83 16.59
C LEU A 462 -8.07 -7.80 15.68
N VAL A 463 -8.75 -6.70 15.33
CA VAL A 463 -8.17 -5.55 14.62
C VAL A 463 -6.97 -5.00 15.38
N GLU A 464 -7.12 -4.76 16.69
CA GLU A 464 -6.03 -4.25 17.53
C GLU A 464 -4.84 -5.22 17.58
N ALA A 465 -5.08 -6.53 17.70
CA ALA A 465 -4.05 -7.55 17.65
C ALA A 465 -3.35 -7.64 16.27
N ILE A 466 -4.08 -7.47 15.15
CA ILE A 466 -3.53 -7.43 13.79
C ILE A 466 -2.59 -6.22 13.64
N HIS A 467 -2.97 -5.04 14.17
CA HIS A 467 -2.08 -3.87 14.17
C HIS A 467 -0.82 -4.08 15.03
N GLN A 468 -0.93 -4.72 16.20
CA GLN A 468 0.23 -5.05 17.03
C GLN A 468 1.20 -6.02 16.31
N LEU A 469 0.69 -7.04 15.62
CA LEU A 469 1.53 -7.97 14.84
C LEU A 469 2.18 -7.29 13.61
N ASN A 470 1.50 -6.36 12.94
CA ASN A 470 2.09 -5.53 11.88
C ASN A 470 3.28 -4.70 12.40
N ALA A 471 3.14 -4.07 13.56
CA ALA A 471 4.21 -3.31 14.20
C ALA A 471 5.38 -4.21 14.62
N LEU A 472 5.10 -5.36 15.24
CA LEU A 472 6.11 -6.32 15.67
C LEU A 472 6.90 -6.92 14.49
N ALA A 473 6.21 -7.27 13.39
CA ALA A 473 6.86 -7.76 12.17
C ALA A 473 7.85 -6.73 11.61
N SER A 474 7.45 -5.45 11.57
CA SER A 474 8.29 -4.34 11.12
C SER A 474 9.52 -4.16 12.02
N TYR A 475 9.33 -4.23 13.34
CA TYR A 475 10.41 -4.18 14.32
C TYR A 475 11.41 -5.34 14.16
N THR A 476 10.95 -6.60 14.03
CA THR A 476 11.85 -7.74 13.77
C THR A 476 12.59 -7.61 12.42
N ALA A 477 11.94 -7.05 11.40
CA ALA A 477 12.55 -6.80 10.09
C ALA A 477 13.64 -5.72 10.11
N ASP A 478 13.57 -4.77 11.06
CA ASP A 478 14.62 -3.78 11.31
C ASP A 478 15.75 -4.39 12.14
N CYS A 479 15.44 -5.07 13.26
CA CYS A 479 16.43 -5.79 14.08
C CYS A 479 17.24 -6.83 13.30
N ALA A 480 16.64 -7.51 12.32
CA ALA A 480 17.33 -8.43 11.42
C ALA A 480 18.49 -7.77 10.66
N ARG A 481 18.43 -6.45 10.37
CA ARG A 481 19.47 -5.75 9.59
C ARG A 481 20.67 -5.34 10.44
N GLU A 482 20.57 -5.43 11.77
CA GLU A 482 21.61 -5.02 12.71
C GLU A 482 22.41 -6.21 13.27
N GLN A 483 21.97 -7.45 13.01
CA GLN A 483 22.60 -8.67 13.53
C GLN A 483 23.49 -9.37 12.50
N THR A 484 24.57 -10.00 12.96
CA THR A 484 25.50 -10.81 12.16
C THR A 484 24.92 -12.13 11.67
N THR A 485 23.86 -12.64 12.30
CA THR A 485 23.17 -13.89 11.93
C THR A 485 21.65 -13.66 11.85
N PRO A 486 21.13 -13.04 10.77
CA PRO A 486 19.76 -12.54 10.72
C PRO A 486 18.68 -13.62 10.65
N GLN A 487 19.04 -14.88 10.37
CA GLN A 487 18.08 -15.95 10.04
C GLN A 487 16.99 -16.15 11.10
N ALA A 488 17.32 -16.10 12.39
CA ALA A 488 16.34 -16.25 13.46
C ALA A 488 15.32 -15.11 13.50
N MET A 489 15.74 -13.87 13.20
CA MET A 489 14.84 -12.71 13.13
C MET A 489 13.98 -12.74 11.86
N LEU A 490 14.53 -13.22 10.74
CA LEU A 490 13.78 -13.37 9.48
C LEU A 490 12.73 -14.51 9.55
N ASN A 491 13.06 -15.62 10.21
CA ASN A 491 12.10 -16.68 10.50
C ASN A 491 10.98 -16.13 11.40
N ALA A 492 11.33 -15.48 12.52
CA ALA A 492 10.33 -14.86 13.40
C ALA A 492 9.44 -13.84 12.67
N GLN A 493 9.99 -13.02 11.77
CA GLN A 493 9.22 -12.10 10.93
C GLN A 493 8.20 -12.83 10.04
N SER A 494 8.57 -13.98 9.46
CA SER A 494 7.67 -14.86 8.70
C SER A 494 6.54 -15.39 9.60
N ASP A 495 6.88 -15.90 10.78
CA ASP A 495 5.93 -16.47 11.72
C ASP A 495 4.92 -15.43 12.25
N ILE A 496 5.39 -14.22 12.59
CA ILE A 496 4.53 -13.07 12.96
C ILE A 496 3.60 -12.68 11.79
N SER A 497 4.13 -12.65 10.57
CA SER A 497 3.33 -12.34 9.37
C SER A 497 2.24 -13.40 9.12
N GLN A 498 2.53 -14.67 9.40
CA GLN A 498 1.58 -15.78 9.30
C GLN A 498 0.54 -15.74 10.43
N ALA A 499 0.94 -15.47 11.69
CA ALA A 499 0.03 -15.27 12.80
C ALA A 499 -0.98 -14.13 12.53
N ARG A 500 -0.50 -13.00 12.01
CA ARG A 500 -1.33 -11.87 11.55
C ARG A 500 -2.39 -12.32 10.55
N ALA A 501 -2.01 -13.14 9.58
CA ALA A 501 -2.94 -13.67 8.58
C ALA A 501 -3.95 -14.69 9.14
N HIS A 502 -3.61 -15.41 10.22
CA HIS A 502 -4.58 -16.25 10.92
C HIS A 502 -5.64 -15.39 11.64
N LEU A 503 -5.23 -14.26 12.25
CA LEU A 503 -6.17 -13.32 12.86
C LEU A 503 -7.04 -12.61 11.82
N GLU A 504 -6.49 -12.26 10.65
CA GLU A 504 -7.29 -11.75 9.52
C GLU A 504 -8.37 -12.77 9.09
N VAL A 505 -8.03 -14.06 8.97
CA VAL A 505 -9.01 -15.10 8.61
C VAL A 505 -10.08 -15.25 9.70
N ALA A 506 -9.70 -15.25 10.98
CA ALA A 506 -10.64 -15.32 12.10
C ALA A 506 -11.58 -14.09 12.16
N LEU A 507 -11.05 -12.90 11.86
CA LEU A 507 -11.84 -11.67 11.71
C LEU A 507 -12.87 -11.80 10.59
N GLY A 508 -12.46 -12.37 9.45
CA GLY A 508 -13.35 -12.65 8.32
C GLY A 508 -14.47 -13.62 8.64
N THR A 509 -14.23 -14.66 9.45
CA THR A 509 -15.27 -15.58 9.91
C THR A 509 -16.31 -14.88 10.81
N LEU A 510 -15.86 -14.08 11.79
CA LEU A 510 -16.79 -13.33 12.66
C LEU A 510 -17.65 -12.32 11.89
N LEU A 511 -17.11 -11.73 10.81
CA LEU A 511 -17.82 -10.84 9.90
C LEU A 511 -18.71 -11.56 8.88
N GLN A 512 -18.77 -12.90 8.91
CA GLN A 512 -19.63 -13.73 8.06
C GLN A 512 -20.72 -14.46 8.86
N ASP A 513 -20.43 -14.89 10.10
CA ASP A 513 -21.42 -15.50 11.01
C ASP A 513 -22.28 -14.45 11.73
N GLY A 514 -21.77 -13.24 11.94
CA GLY A 514 -22.60 -12.08 12.24
C GLY A 514 -23.25 -11.55 10.96
N ASP A 515 -24.58 -11.38 10.96
CA ASP A 515 -25.37 -10.84 9.83
C ASP A 515 -25.17 -9.31 9.66
N ILE A 516 -23.90 -8.88 9.66
CA ILE A 516 -23.45 -7.51 9.39
C ILE A 516 -23.43 -7.33 7.88
N SER A 517 -24.64 -7.32 7.29
CA SER A 517 -24.83 -7.00 5.88
C SER A 517 -24.23 -5.62 5.57
N LEU A 518 -23.13 -5.59 4.80
CA LEU A 518 -22.47 -4.37 4.31
C LEU A 518 -23.33 -3.68 3.25
N VAL A 519 -24.43 -3.06 3.68
CA VAL A 519 -25.38 -2.29 2.88
C VAL A 519 -25.61 -0.94 3.58
N GLY A 520 -24.80 0.05 3.17
CA GLY A 520 -24.76 1.41 3.72
C GLY A 520 -23.65 2.22 3.06
#